data_AF-A0A0C2GVA0-F1
#
_entry.id   AF-A0A0C2GVA0-F1
#
_cell.length_a   1.000
_cell.length_b   1.000
_cell.length_c   1.000
_cell.angle_alpha   90.00
_cell.angle_beta   90.00
_cell.angle_gamma   90.00
#
_symmetry.space_group_name_H-M   'P 1'
#
loop_
_entity.id
_entity.type
_entity.pdbx_description
1 polymer ?
#
loop_
_entity_poly.entity_id
_entity_poly.type
_entity_poly.pdbx_seq_one_letter_code
_entity_poly.pdbx_strand_id
1 'polypeptide(L)'
;MIVEGSFWNWPNLALVLFSNVTILVVFITEKILEKGRLSNYFAGVFYPILVCAHLAVPAAITLVLDGNPLCSIFALSIFVIESLKIVSYVHVNYWCRCAREEKLEASKKADMTRSDVSSANVTAFVSKYWLNNTFKMVFLSFLMASLIQQWVVPTVHNSMKPLSEMEVGRCLERLLKLAIPNIIIWLIGFYLIFHAVLNFVAEVLKFADREFYRKFSAMVAVFFVSAFFHEYLLNILGNVIVWLSLILGQPLAILMYVHDWYVMHQGTAEVPPTN
;
A
#
# COMPACT_ATOMS: atom_id res chain seq x y z
N MET A 1 -21.42 13.56 -29.48
CA MET A 1 -20.06 13.22 -29.90
C MET A 1 -19.40 12.49 -28.76
N ILE A 2 -19.18 11.19 -28.89
CA ILE A 2 -18.29 10.46 -28.01
C ILE A 2 -16.91 11.04 -28.31
N VAL A 3 -16.39 11.91 -27.44
CA VAL A 3 -14.99 12.32 -27.50
C VAL A 3 -14.21 11.01 -27.50
N GLU A 4 -13.48 10.74 -28.57
CA GLU A 4 -12.69 9.52 -28.71
C GLU A 4 -11.92 9.31 -27.41
N GLY A 5 -12.21 8.20 -26.72
CA GLY A 5 -11.60 7.84 -25.46
C GLY A 5 -10.14 7.51 -25.68
N SER A 6 -9.32 8.53 -25.93
CA SER A 6 -7.89 8.41 -26.04
C SER A 6 -7.36 7.87 -24.72
N PHE A 7 -6.52 6.85 -24.79
CA PHE A 7 -5.91 6.20 -23.63
C PHE A 7 -5.27 7.20 -22.65
N TRP A 8 -4.80 8.33 -23.17
CA TRP A 8 -4.21 9.44 -22.45
C TRP A 8 -5.17 10.20 -21.53
N ASN A 9 -6.49 10.04 -21.71
CA ASN A 9 -7.49 10.61 -20.80
C ASN A 9 -7.51 9.91 -19.42
N TRP A 10 -6.87 8.73 -19.31
CA TRP A 10 -6.79 7.96 -18.05
C TRP A 10 -5.32 7.80 -17.61
N PRO A 11 -4.63 8.90 -17.25
CA PRO A 11 -3.19 8.90 -17.02
C PRO A 11 -2.76 7.91 -15.92
N ASN A 12 -3.54 7.79 -14.85
CA ASN A 12 -3.26 6.83 -13.76
C ASN A 12 -3.35 5.37 -14.22
N LEU A 13 -4.31 5.02 -15.08
CA LEU A 13 -4.42 3.68 -15.64
C LEU A 13 -3.27 3.40 -16.62
N ALA A 14 -2.92 4.39 -17.44
CA ALA A 14 -1.80 4.30 -18.35
C ALA A 14 -0.49 4.04 -17.59
N LEU A 15 -0.24 4.76 -16.49
CA LEU A 15 0.93 4.56 -15.63
C LEU A 15 1.02 3.12 -15.12
N VAL A 16 -0.07 2.57 -14.58
CA VAL A 16 -0.11 1.19 -14.07
C VAL A 16 0.13 0.16 -15.18
N LEU A 17 -0.33 0.41 -16.41
CA LEU A 17 -0.04 -0.49 -17.52
C LEU A 17 1.42 -0.40 -17.96
N PHE A 18 2.00 0.79 -18.00
CA PHE A 18 3.41 0.99 -18.34
C PHE A 18 4.39 0.45 -17.28
N SER A 19 3.96 0.28 -16.04
CA SER A 19 4.79 -0.31 -14.98
C SER A 19 5.27 -1.74 -15.34
N ASN A 20 4.47 -2.48 -16.10
CA ASN A 20 4.81 -3.81 -16.63
C ASN A 20 6.09 -3.81 -17.48
N VAL A 21 6.44 -2.69 -18.11
CA VAL A 21 7.71 -2.56 -18.84
C VAL A 21 8.89 -2.74 -17.89
N THR A 22 8.85 -2.13 -16.70
CA THR A 22 9.90 -2.31 -15.70
C THR A 22 9.98 -3.76 -15.22
N ILE A 23 8.84 -4.42 -15.02
CA ILE A 23 8.78 -5.84 -14.62
C ILE A 23 9.46 -6.72 -15.68
N LEU A 24 9.15 -6.50 -16.96
CA LEU A 24 9.76 -7.23 -18.08
C LEU A 24 11.27 -6.98 -18.18
N VAL A 25 11.71 -5.73 -17.99
CA VAL A 25 13.13 -5.36 -17.99
C VAL A 25 13.88 -6.10 -16.88
N VAL A 26 13.34 -6.14 -15.66
CA VAL A 26 13.93 -6.88 -14.53
C VAL A 26 14.00 -8.38 -14.86
N PHE A 27 12.91 -8.96 -15.37
CA PHE A 27 12.85 -10.37 -15.71
C PHE A 27 13.88 -10.75 -16.78
N ILE A 28 13.98 -9.96 -17.86
CA ILE A 28 14.96 -10.19 -18.92
C ILE A 28 16.39 -10.05 -18.38
N THR A 29 16.65 -9.03 -17.56
CA THR A 29 17.98 -8.80 -16.98
C THR A 29 18.40 -9.97 -16.08
N GLU A 30 17.51 -10.47 -15.22
CA GLU A 30 17.75 -11.65 -14.40
C GLU A 30 18.02 -12.90 -15.25
N LYS A 31 17.31 -13.08 -16.38
CA LYS A 31 17.56 -14.19 -17.30
C LYS A 31 18.92 -14.10 -18.01
N ILE A 32 19.44 -12.90 -18.24
CA ILE A 32 20.78 -12.70 -18.81
C ILE A 32 21.86 -12.94 -17.75
N LEU A 33 21.64 -12.47 -16.52
CA LEU A 33 22.49 -12.72 -15.36
C LEU A 33 22.59 -14.21 -15.04
N GLU A 34 21.48 -14.95 -15.13
CA GLU A 34 21.44 -16.41 -14.92
C GLU A 34 22.39 -17.15 -15.89
N LYS A 35 22.50 -16.68 -17.14
CA LYS A 35 23.38 -17.26 -18.16
C LYS A 35 24.85 -16.86 -18.02
N GLY A 36 25.21 -16.07 -17.00
CA GLY A 36 26.58 -15.57 -16.80
C GLY A 36 27.05 -14.56 -17.85
N ARG A 37 26.13 -14.01 -18.66
CA ARG A 37 26.47 -12.99 -19.67
C ARG A 37 26.67 -11.60 -19.08
N LEU A 38 26.27 -11.41 -17.82
CA LEU A 38 26.28 -10.13 -17.14
C LEU A 38 26.87 -10.30 -15.73
N SER A 39 27.59 -9.28 -15.27
CA SER A 39 28.27 -9.30 -13.96
C SER A 39 27.32 -8.96 -12.81
N ASN A 40 27.53 -9.58 -11.65
CA ASN A 40 26.82 -9.23 -10.41
C ASN A 40 27.08 -7.77 -9.98
N TYR A 41 28.26 -7.20 -10.31
CA TYR A 41 28.56 -5.80 -10.02
C TYR A 41 27.62 -4.85 -10.79
N PHE A 42 27.38 -5.13 -12.07
CA PHE A 42 26.42 -4.36 -12.86
C PHE A 42 25.03 -4.41 -12.22
N ALA A 43 24.57 -5.60 -11.81
CA ALA A 43 23.27 -5.78 -11.17
C ALA A 43 23.14 -4.93 -9.89
N GLY A 44 24.20 -4.88 -9.07
CA GLY A 44 24.24 -4.08 -7.84
C GLY A 44 24.10 -2.58 -8.04
N VAL A 45 24.48 -2.05 -9.22
CA VAL A 45 24.31 -0.63 -9.56
C VAL A 45 23.01 -0.38 -10.33
N PHE A 46 22.67 -1.27 -11.25
CA PHE A 46 21.52 -1.13 -12.14
C PHE A 46 20.18 -1.16 -11.39
N TYR A 47 19.99 -2.12 -10.47
CA TYR A 47 18.70 -2.29 -9.81
C TYR A 47 18.31 -1.15 -8.86
N PRO A 48 19.20 -0.59 -8.02
CA PRO A 48 18.87 0.60 -7.24
C PRO A 48 18.44 1.78 -8.12
N ILE A 49 19.14 2.03 -9.22
CA ILE A 49 18.78 3.11 -10.16
C ILE A 49 17.41 2.85 -10.78
N LEU A 50 17.16 1.62 -11.23
CA LEU A 50 15.89 1.22 -11.84
C LEU A 50 14.72 1.38 -10.85
N VAL A 51 14.86 0.93 -9.61
CA VAL A 51 13.83 1.05 -8.57
C VAL A 51 13.59 2.52 -8.19
N CYS A 52 14.65 3.32 -8.04
CA CYS A 52 14.52 4.76 -7.81
C CYS A 52 13.77 5.46 -8.94
N ALA A 53 14.10 5.15 -10.19
CA ALA A 53 13.41 5.69 -11.35
C ALA A 53 11.94 5.25 -11.40
N HIS A 54 11.68 3.96 -11.14
CA HIS A 54 10.33 3.39 -11.12
C HIS A 54 9.42 4.03 -10.06
N LEU A 55 9.97 4.52 -8.94
CA LEU A 55 9.21 5.29 -7.94
C LEU A 55 9.10 6.77 -8.28
N ALA A 56 10.19 7.40 -8.77
CA ALA A 56 10.23 8.84 -9.00
C ALA A 56 9.42 9.28 -10.23
N VAL A 57 9.44 8.50 -11.31
CA VAL A 57 8.75 8.81 -12.56
C VAL A 57 7.23 8.93 -12.40
N PRO A 58 6.49 7.92 -11.87
CA PRO A 58 5.06 8.04 -11.69
C PRO A 58 4.70 9.16 -10.70
N ALA A 59 5.50 9.37 -9.65
CA ALA A 59 5.28 10.47 -8.71
C ALA A 59 5.38 11.84 -9.39
N ALA A 60 6.41 12.07 -10.21
CA ALA A 60 6.56 13.30 -10.98
C ALA A 60 5.42 13.49 -11.99
N ILE A 61 5.02 12.42 -12.68
CA ILE A 61 3.91 12.48 -13.65
C ILE A 61 2.59 12.84 -12.94
N THR A 62 2.30 12.26 -11.78
CA THR A 62 1.09 12.60 -11.01
C THR A 62 1.09 14.01 -10.43
N LEU A 63 2.27 14.66 -10.32
CA LEU A 63 2.36 16.08 -9.91
C LEU A 63 2.13 17.04 -11.07
N VAL A 64 2.43 16.62 -12.30
CA VAL A 64 2.31 17.46 -13.49
C VAL A 64 0.96 17.27 -14.20
N LEU A 65 0.40 16.06 -14.14
CA LEU A 65 -0.90 15.76 -14.72
C LEU A 65 -2.00 15.94 -13.68
N ASP A 66 -2.99 16.78 -13.99
CA ASP A 66 -4.20 16.95 -13.19
C ASP A 66 -5.05 15.67 -13.24
N GLY A 67 -4.71 14.71 -12.37
CA GLY A 67 -5.40 13.45 -12.21
C GLY A 67 -6.34 13.45 -11.01
N ASN A 68 -7.32 12.54 -11.02
CA ASN A 68 -8.13 12.29 -9.83
C ASN A 68 -7.23 11.76 -8.68
N PRO A 69 -7.16 12.44 -7.52
CA PRO A 69 -6.25 12.08 -6.44
C PRO A 69 -6.52 10.68 -5.87
N LEU A 70 -7.77 10.22 -5.86
CA LEU A 70 -8.11 8.86 -5.42
C LEU A 70 -7.47 7.82 -6.33
N CYS A 71 -7.57 8.00 -7.65
CA CYS A 71 -6.95 7.12 -8.62
C CYS A 71 -5.42 7.17 -8.55
N SER A 72 -4.84 8.32 -8.25
CA SER A 72 -3.38 8.47 -8.07
C SER A 72 -2.87 7.75 -6.82
N ILE A 73 -3.61 7.77 -5.70
CA ILE A 73 -3.26 6.99 -4.50
C ILE A 73 -3.20 5.48 -4.84
N PHE A 74 -4.22 4.97 -5.54
CA PHE A 74 -4.24 3.57 -5.94
C PHE A 74 -3.10 3.23 -6.90
N ALA A 75 -2.87 4.05 -7.93
CA ALA A 75 -1.78 3.85 -8.87
C ALA A 75 -0.41 3.85 -8.17
N LEU A 76 -0.10 4.87 -7.36
CA LEU A 76 1.19 4.97 -6.66
C LEU A 76 1.39 3.83 -5.64
N SER A 77 0.32 3.35 -5.00
CA SER A 77 0.40 2.18 -4.11
C SER A 77 0.84 0.91 -4.85
N ILE A 78 0.40 0.73 -6.11
CA ILE A 78 0.81 -0.40 -6.96
C ILE A 78 2.31 -0.29 -7.28
N PHE A 79 2.80 0.90 -7.65
CA PHE A 79 4.23 1.12 -7.91
C PHE A 79 5.11 0.85 -6.68
N VAL A 80 4.64 1.19 -5.48
CA VAL A 80 5.35 0.85 -4.23
C VAL A 80 5.39 -0.67 -4.03
N ILE A 81 4.26 -1.37 -4.23
CA ILE A 81 4.19 -2.84 -4.12
C ILE A 81 5.13 -3.50 -5.14
N GLU A 82 5.09 -3.06 -6.40
CA GLU A 82 5.96 -3.56 -7.47
C GLU A 82 7.44 -3.34 -7.14
N SER A 83 7.81 -2.16 -6.64
CA SER A 83 9.18 -1.85 -6.21
C SER A 83 9.67 -2.82 -5.12
N LEU A 84 8.85 -3.05 -4.09
CA LEU A 84 9.19 -3.99 -3.02
C LEU A 84 9.33 -5.42 -3.55
N LYS A 85 8.47 -5.82 -4.50
CA LYS A 85 8.54 -7.14 -5.16
C LYS A 85 9.78 -7.29 -6.04
N ILE A 86 10.15 -6.25 -6.79
CA ILE A 86 11.37 -6.22 -7.61
C ILE A 86 12.61 -6.40 -6.73
N VAL A 87 12.73 -5.63 -5.64
CA VAL A 87 13.86 -5.74 -4.71
C VAL A 87 13.93 -7.14 -4.12
N SER A 88 12.80 -7.68 -3.66
CA SER A 88 12.74 -9.05 -3.14
C SER A 88 13.14 -10.09 -4.18
N TYR A 89 12.63 -9.99 -5.41
CA TYR A 89 12.94 -10.90 -6.50
C TYR A 89 14.43 -10.90 -6.85
N VAL A 90 15.03 -9.71 -7.00
CA VAL A 90 16.45 -9.56 -7.30
C VAL A 90 17.33 -10.13 -6.19
N HIS A 91 17.02 -9.84 -4.91
CA HIS A 91 17.79 -10.35 -3.78
C HIS A 91 17.71 -11.87 -3.67
N VAL A 92 16.52 -12.46 -3.85
CA VAL A 92 16.35 -13.91 -3.83
C VAL A 92 17.13 -14.57 -4.98
N ASN A 93 17.04 -14.03 -6.19
CA ASN A 93 17.79 -14.57 -7.33
C ASN A 93 19.30 -14.42 -7.16
N TYR A 94 19.76 -13.31 -6.60
CA TYR A 94 21.17 -13.12 -6.25
C TYR A 94 21.65 -14.20 -5.27
N TRP A 95 20.90 -14.44 -4.18
CA TRP A 95 21.21 -15.53 -3.24
C TRP A 95 21.25 -16.88 -3.97
N CYS A 96 20.23 -17.22 -4.76
CA CYS A 96 20.21 -18.49 -5.50
C CYS A 96 21.42 -18.66 -6.44
N ARG A 97 21.92 -17.58 -7.06
CA ARG A 97 23.14 -17.62 -7.88
C ARG A 97 24.38 -17.93 -7.04
N CYS A 98 24.59 -17.19 -5.95
CA CYS A 98 25.73 -17.43 -5.04
C CYS A 98 25.71 -18.86 -4.47
N ALA A 99 24.56 -19.33 -3.99
CA ALA A 99 24.42 -20.69 -3.46
C ALA A 99 24.70 -21.78 -4.52
N ARG A 100 24.43 -21.50 -5.80
CA ARG A 100 24.74 -22.42 -6.90
C ARG A 100 26.23 -22.42 -7.22
N GLU A 101 26.89 -21.27 -7.18
CA GLU A 101 28.35 -21.15 -7.33
C GLU A 101 29.07 -21.91 -6.21
N GLU A 102 28.66 -21.70 -4.96
CA GLU A 102 29.17 -22.43 -3.79
C GLU A 102 28.96 -23.95 -3.93
N LYS A 103 27.77 -24.39 -4.36
CA LYS A 103 27.51 -25.81 -4.63
C LYS A 103 28.35 -26.37 -5.77
N LEU A 104 28.61 -25.59 -6.82
CA LEU A 104 29.45 -26.03 -7.93
C LEU A 104 30.91 -26.20 -7.47
N GLU A 105 31.40 -25.29 -6.63
CA GLU A 105 32.72 -25.41 -6.00
C GLU A 105 32.79 -26.58 -5.02
N ALA A 106 31.73 -26.83 -4.25
CA ALA A 106 31.63 -27.98 -3.35
C ALA A 106 31.50 -29.30 -4.12
N SER A 107 30.75 -29.34 -5.22
CA SER A 107 30.57 -30.54 -6.07
C SER A 107 31.85 -30.90 -6.81
N LYS A 108 32.63 -29.91 -7.28
CA LYS A 108 33.99 -30.13 -7.79
C LYS A 108 34.91 -30.76 -6.75
N LYS A 109 34.61 -30.61 -5.45
CA LYS A 109 35.35 -31.21 -4.33
C LYS A 109 34.74 -32.54 -3.83
N ALA A 110 33.54 -32.91 -4.25
CA ALA A 110 32.74 -33.97 -3.63
C ALA A 110 32.13 -34.96 -4.63
N ASP A 111 32.83 -35.28 -5.73
CA ASP A 111 32.38 -36.31 -6.67
C ASP A 111 32.52 -37.72 -6.06
N MET A 112 31.65 -38.04 -5.10
CA MET A 112 31.27 -39.40 -4.70
C MET A 112 29.93 -39.35 -3.91
N THR A 113 28.91 -39.94 -4.51
CA THR A 113 27.57 -40.30 -3.98
C THR A 113 26.49 -39.21 -3.91
N ARG A 114 25.38 -39.48 -4.62
CA ARG A 114 24.13 -38.69 -4.66
C ARG A 114 22.95 -39.57 -4.23
N SER A 115 21.98 -38.98 -3.55
CA SER A 115 20.62 -39.53 -3.44
C SER A 115 19.56 -38.44 -3.69
N ASP A 116 18.46 -38.88 -4.31
CA ASP A 116 17.36 -38.07 -4.82
C ASP A 116 16.31 -37.70 -3.75
N VAL A 117 15.67 -36.54 -3.94
CA VAL A 117 14.53 -36.07 -3.12
C VAL A 117 13.25 -36.06 -3.95
N SER A 118 12.24 -36.71 -3.42
CA SER A 118 10.89 -36.87 -3.95
C SER A 118 10.05 -35.58 -3.85
N SER A 119 9.20 -35.37 -4.85
CA SER A 119 8.25 -34.27 -4.98
C SER A 119 7.00 -34.46 -4.10
N ALA A 120 6.66 -33.43 -3.32
CA ALA A 120 5.41 -33.38 -2.57
C ALA A 120 4.23 -32.98 -3.48
N ASN A 121 3.13 -33.74 -3.41
CA ASN A 121 1.86 -33.40 -4.04
C ASN A 121 1.13 -32.33 -3.23
N VAL A 122 0.81 -31.20 -3.86
CA VAL A 122 -0.06 -30.16 -3.27
C VAL A 122 -1.50 -30.53 -3.56
N THR A 123 -2.23 -30.96 -2.53
CA THR A 123 -3.67 -31.20 -2.62
C THR A 123 -4.45 -29.88 -2.58
N ALA A 124 -5.42 -29.76 -3.48
CA ALA A 124 -6.30 -28.62 -3.61
C ALA A 124 -7.32 -28.55 -2.45
N PHE A 125 -7.55 -27.35 -1.92
CA PHE A 125 -8.54 -27.08 -0.86
C PHE A 125 -9.76 -26.30 -1.39
N VAL A 126 -10.85 -26.41 -0.63
CA VAL A 126 -12.25 -26.36 -1.07
C VAL A 126 -12.90 -24.97 -0.96
N SER A 127 -13.25 -24.45 -2.13
CA SER A 127 -14.35 -23.57 -2.62
C SER A 127 -15.49 -22.98 -1.74
N LYS A 128 -15.50 -22.97 -0.40
CA LYS A 128 -16.64 -22.39 0.37
C LYS A 128 -16.36 -21.07 1.09
N TYR A 129 -15.11 -20.64 1.16
CA TYR A 129 -14.70 -19.42 1.88
C TYR A 129 -14.85 -18.13 1.05
N TRP A 130 -14.85 -18.25 -0.28
CA TRP A 130 -14.81 -17.12 -1.23
C TRP A 130 -16.08 -16.24 -1.20
N LEU A 131 -17.24 -16.86 -1.03
CA LEU A 131 -18.53 -16.15 -1.03
C LEU A 131 -18.70 -15.24 0.19
N ASN A 132 -18.28 -15.72 1.36
CA ASN A 132 -18.39 -14.97 2.62
C ASN A 132 -17.48 -13.74 2.64
N ASN A 133 -16.27 -13.86 2.10
CA ASN A 133 -15.34 -12.73 2.01
C ASN A 133 -15.79 -11.71 0.97
N THR A 134 -16.38 -12.15 -0.14
CA THR A 134 -16.93 -11.24 -1.16
C THR A 134 -18.08 -10.40 -0.60
N PHE A 135 -19.00 -11.01 0.15
CA PHE A 135 -20.07 -10.26 0.82
C PHE A 135 -19.53 -9.23 1.81
N LYS A 136 -18.54 -9.60 2.64
CA LYS A 136 -17.88 -8.68 3.57
C LYS A 136 -17.22 -7.51 2.85
N MET A 137 -16.56 -7.75 1.72
CA MET A 137 -15.94 -6.67 0.92
C MET A 137 -17.00 -5.67 0.46
N VAL A 138 -18.07 -6.14 -0.17
CA VAL A 138 -19.15 -5.27 -0.68
C VAL A 138 -19.81 -4.52 0.46
N PHE A 139 -20.25 -5.22 1.51
CA PHE A 139 -20.94 -4.62 2.65
C PHE A 139 -20.09 -3.57 3.36
N LEU A 140 -18.81 -3.87 3.64
CA LEU A 140 -17.93 -2.93 4.35
C LEU A 140 -17.53 -1.73 3.49
N SER A 141 -17.38 -1.91 2.17
CA SER A 141 -17.18 -0.77 1.26
C SER A 141 -18.39 0.17 1.25
N PHE A 142 -19.62 -0.37 1.20
CA PHE A 142 -20.84 0.45 1.30
C PHE A 142 -20.99 1.12 2.67
N LEU A 143 -20.67 0.41 3.76
CA LEU A 143 -20.68 0.97 5.10
C LEU A 143 -19.68 2.12 5.23
N MET A 144 -18.46 1.95 4.72
CA MET A 144 -17.42 2.97 4.72
C MET A 144 -17.84 4.21 3.92
N ALA A 145 -18.38 4.02 2.71
CA ALA A 145 -18.90 5.12 1.89
C ALA A 145 -20.05 5.85 2.59
N SER A 146 -20.95 5.12 3.25
CA SER A 146 -22.07 5.69 4.00
C SER A 146 -21.58 6.52 5.19
N LEU A 147 -20.58 6.05 5.94
CA LEU A 147 -19.99 6.82 7.05
C LEU A 147 -19.31 8.10 6.58
N ILE A 148 -18.59 8.05 5.45
CA ILE A 148 -18.01 9.24 4.84
C ILE A 148 -19.13 10.22 4.46
N GLN A 149 -20.14 9.77 3.72
CA GLN A 149 -21.17 10.64 3.18
C GLN A 149 -22.10 11.21 4.26
N GLN A 150 -22.44 10.44 5.29
CA GLN A 150 -23.40 10.85 6.32
C GLN A 150 -22.75 11.53 7.51
N TRP A 151 -21.48 11.25 7.81
CA TRP A 151 -20.82 11.76 9.01
C TRP A 151 -19.68 12.71 8.69
N VAL A 152 -18.72 12.30 7.84
CA VAL A 152 -17.54 13.12 7.53
C VAL A 152 -17.94 14.33 6.70
N VAL A 153 -18.64 14.12 5.58
CA VAL A 153 -18.99 15.19 4.62
C VAL A 153 -19.80 16.32 5.28
N PRO A 154 -20.88 16.07 6.05
CA PRO A 154 -21.63 17.16 6.69
C PRO A 154 -20.81 17.89 7.76
N THR A 155 -19.94 17.19 8.48
CA THR A 155 -19.08 17.80 9.50
C THR A 155 -18.04 18.73 8.87
N VAL A 156 -17.48 18.32 7.73
CA VAL A 156 -16.55 19.14 6.92
C VAL A 156 -17.29 20.33 6.29
N HIS A 157 -18.46 20.11 5.70
CA HIS A 157 -19.23 21.16 5.04
C HIS A 157 -19.82 22.19 6.01
N ASN A 158 -20.11 21.83 7.26
CA ASN A 158 -20.48 22.82 8.28
C ASN A 158 -19.29 23.71 8.72
N SER A 159 -18.12 23.52 8.11
CA SER A 159 -16.83 24.02 8.56
C SER A 159 -15.98 24.62 7.44
N MET A 160 -16.58 25.15 6.36
CA MET A 160 -15.95 25.62 5.08
C MET A 160 -14.85 26.71 5.15
N LYS A 161 -14.22 26.96 6.30
CA LYS A 161 -13.04 27.81 6.38
C LYS A 161 -11.78 26.94 6.29
N PRO A 162 -10.79 27.28 5.44
CA PRO A 162 -9.49 26.62 5.42
C PRO A 162 -8.88 26.59 6.83
N LEU A 163 -8.27 25.47 7.22
CA LEU A 163 -7.73 25.30 8.58
C LEU A 163 -6.62 26.34 8.89
N SER A 164 -5.93 26.84 7.87
CA SER A 164 -4.90 27.89 7.97
C SER A 164 -5.42 29.23 8.46
N GLU A 165 -6.70 29.53 8.27
CA GLU A 165 -7.31 30.83 8.60
C GLU A 165 -8.10 30.80 9.92
N MET A 166 -8.11 29.66 10.60
CA MET A 166 -8.94 29.43 11.76
C MET A 166 -8.23 29.68 13.09
N GLU A 167 -8.98 30.21 14.05
CA GLU A 167 -8.59 30.19 15.46
C GLU A 167 -8.34 28.74 15.94
N VAL A 168 -7.20 28.52 16.60
CA VAL A 168 -6.73 27.18 17.05
C VAL A 168 -7.79 26.44 17.87
N GLY A 169 -8.55 27.15 18.72
CA GLY A 169 -9.62 26.54 19.52
C GLY A 169 -10.77 25.97 18.69
N ARG A 170 -11.18 26.67 17.62
CA ARG A 170 -12.24 26.20 16.70
C ARG A 170 -11.73 25.07 15.80
N CYS A 171 -10.45 25.11 15.42
CA CYS A 171 -9.79 24.01 14.72
C CYS A 171 -9.81 22.74 15.59
N LEU A 172 -9.39 22.83 16.86
CA LEU A 172 -9.36 21.70 17.79
C LEU A 172 -10.75 21.07 18.03
N GLU A 173 -11.80 21.88 18.20
CA GLU A 173 -13.17 21.40 18.36
C GLU A 173 -13.63 20.55 17.16
N ARG A 174 -13.31 21.00 15.95
CA ARG A 174 -13.65 20.31 14.70
C ARG A 174 -12.85 19.03 14.51
N LEU A 175 -11.55 19.08 14.80
CA LEU A 175 -10.68 17.91 14.77
C LEU A 175 -11.19 16.81 15.72
N LEU A 176 -11.65 17.20 16.92
CA LEU A 176 -12.17 16.24 17.89
C LEU A 176 -13.50 15.62 17.43
N LYS A 177 -14.39 16.41 16.80
CA LYS A 177 -15.63 15.90 16.17
C LYS A 177 -15.37 14.92 15.03
N LEU A 178 -14.30 15.13 14.28
CA LEU A 178 -13.89 14.27 13.17
C LEU A 178 -13.09 13.04 13.62
N ALA A 179 -12.48 13.06 14.80
CA ALA A 179 -11.63 11.96 15.28
C ALA A 179 -12.38 10.61 15.39
N ILE A 180 -13.64 10.63 15.82
CA ILE A 180 -14.48 9.43 15.99
C ILE A 180 -14.84 8.76 14.65
N PRO A 181 -15.46 9.45 13.67
CA PRO A 181 -15.73 8.83 12.37
C PRO A 181 -14.43 8.42 11.66
N ASN A 182 -13.34 9.17 11.84
CA ASN A 182 -12.05 8.87 11.26
C ASN A 182 -11.45 7.54 11.76
N ILE A 183 -11.43 7.29 13.07
CA ILE A 183 -10.90 6.01 13.60
C ILE A 183 -11.76 4.83 13.15
N ILE A 184 -13.09 5.00 13.05
CA ILE A 184 -14.01 3.95 12.56
C ILE A 184 -13.72 3.62 11.08
N ILE A 185 -13.56 4.65 10.23
CA ILE A 185 -13.22 4.48 8.81
C ILE A 185 -11.88 3.76 8.66
N TRP A 186 -10.87 4.13 9.46
CA TRP A 186 -9.57 3.49 9.43
C TRP A 186 -9.60 2.03 9.87
N LEU A 187 -10.37 1.68 10.91
CA LEU A 187 -10.53 0.28 11.34
C LEU A 187 -11.27 -0.56 10.30
N ILE A 188 -12.32 -0.01 9.69
CA ILE A 188 -13.03 -0.67 8.59
C ILE A 188 -12.11 -0.84 7.39
N GLY A 189 -11.36 0.20 7.01
CA GLY A 189 -10.39 0.17 5.91
C GLY A 189 -9.27 -0.85 6.12
N PHE A 190 -8.73 -0.92 7.35
CA PHE A 190 -7.74 -1.93 7.73
C PHE A 190 -8.30 -3.35 7.53
N TYR A 191 -9.50 -3.62 8.06
CA TYR A 191 -10.13 -4.93 7.89
C TYR A 191 -10.45 -5.23 6.42
N LEU A 192 -10.95 -4.25 5.67
CA LEU A 192 -11.30 -4.40 4.26
C LEU A 192 -10.06 -4.78 3.44
N ILE A 193 -8.94 -4.08 3.62
CA ILE A 193 -7.73 -4.32 2.85
C ILE A 193 -7.03 -5.60 3.33
N PHE A 194 -6.62 -5.66 4.60
CA PHE A 194 -5.72 -6.71 5.08
C PHE A 194 -6.42 -8.04 5.34
N HIS A 195 -7.69 -8.01 5.72
CA HIS A 195 -8.45 -9.23 5.97
C HIS A 195 -9.27 -9.63 4.74
N ALA A 196 -10.12 -8.75 4.21
CA ALA A 196 -11.06 -9.15 3.16
C ALA A 196 -10.40 -9.26 1.77
N VAL A 197 -9.73 -8.20 1.30
CA VAL A 197 -9.11 -8.16 -0.04
C VAL A 197 -7.93 -9.12 -0.15
N LEU A 198 -6.98 -9.11 0.80
CA LEU A 198 -5.82 -10.00 0.72
C LEU A 198 -6.18 -11.48 0.80
N ASN A 199 -7.13 -11.88 1.66
CA ASN A 199 -7.58 -13.28 1.69
C ASN A 199 -8.34 -13.66 0.43
N PHE A 200 -9.10 -12.73 -0.17
CA PHE A 200 -9.75 -12.97 -1.45
C PHE A 200 -8.71 -13.20 -2.56
N VAL A 201 -7.70 -12.33 -2.67
CA VAL A 201 -6.60 -12.46 -3.63
C VAL A 201 -5.82 -13.76 -3.39
N ALA A 202 -5.53 -14.10 -2.14
CA ALA A 202 -4.84 -15.35 -1.79
C ALA A 202 -5.65 -16.59 -2.17
N GLU A 203 -6.98 -16.58 -2.01
CA GLU A 203 -7.82 -17.68 -2.47
C GLU A 203 -7.80 -17.79 -4.01
N VAL A 204 -7.95 -16.67 -4.73
CA VAL A 204 -7.91 -16.63 -6.20
C VAL A 204 -6.57 -17.15 -6.73
N LEU A 205 -5.47 -16.72 -6.11
CA LEU A 205 -4.12 -17.13 -6.48
C LEU A 205 -3.72 -18.50 -5.90
N LYS A 206 -4.60 -19.15 -5.12
CA LYS A 206 -4.32 -20.37 -4.36
C LYS A 206 -3.06 -20.26 -3.48
N PHE A 207 -2.83 -19.07 -2.95
CA PHE A 207 -1.77 -18.76 -2.02
C PHE A 207 -2.14 -19.29 -0.62
N ALA A 208 -1.30 -20.16 -0.09
CA ALA A 208 -1.56 -20.90 1.14
C ALA A 208 -1.21 -20.10 2.40
N ASP A 209 -0.21 -19.23 2.34
CA ASP A 209 0.18 -18.39 3.47
C ASP A 209 -0.78 -17.20 3.61
N ARG A 210 -1.46 -17.10 4.76
CA ARG A 210 -2.54 -16.12 5.00
C ARG A 210 -2.32 -15.31 6.27
N GLU A 211 -1.11 -15.32 6.82
CA GLU A 211 -0.75 -14.52 7.99
C GLU A 211 -0.35 -13.08 7.61
N PHE A 212 -1.26 -12.32 6.98
CA PHE A 212 -0.97 -10.95 6.52
C PHE A 212 -0.73 -9.95 7.65
N TYR A 213 -1.28 -10.21 8.83
CA TYR A 213 -1.06 -9.41 10.03
C TYR A 213 -0.99 -10.34 11.24
N ARG A 214 0.08 -10.23 12.04
CA ARG A 214 0.19 -10.92 13.32
C ARG A 214 -0.15 -9.97 14.45
N LYS A 215 -0.65 -10.50 15.57
CA LYS A 215 -0.77 -9.75 16.84
C LYS A 215 0.57 -9.08 17.24
N PHE A 216 1.69 -9.63 16.77
CA PHE A 216 3.05 -9.17 17.05
C PHE A 216 3.44 -7.86 16.36
N SER A 217 3.00 -7.55 15.13
CA SER A 217 3.35 -6.25 14.49
C SER A 217 2.65 -5.08 15.18
N ALA A 218 1.39 -5.28 15.58
CA ALA A 218 0.67 -4.36 16.47
C ALA A 218 1.38 -4.23 17.83
N MET A 219 1.86 -5.35 18.39
CA MET A 219 2.60 -5.35 19.65
C MET A 219 3.97 -4.69 19.53
N VAL A 220 4.67 -4.76 18.39
CA VAL A 220 5.96 -4.09 18.15
C VAL A 220 5.79 -2.58 18.00
N ALA A 221 4.76 -2.12 17.31
CA ALA A 221 4.42 -0.69 17.25
C ALA A 221 4.06 -0.15 18.66
N VAL A 222 3.23 -0.90 19.40
CA VAL A 222 2.91 -0.62 20.81
C VAL A 222 4.17 -0.68 21.69
N PHE A 223 5.09 -1.59 21.43
CA PHE A 223 6.33 -1.78 22.18
C PHE A 223 7.30 -0.62 21.97
N PHE A 224 7.51 -0.14 20.75
CA PHE A 224 8.40 1.02 20.51
C PHE A 224 7.83 2.32 21.10
N VAL A 225 6.50 2.51 21.03
CA VAL A 225 5.83 3.62 21.73
C VAL A 225 5.95 3.43 23.24
N SER A 226 5.64 2.24 23.75
CA SER A 226 5.72 1.94 25.18
C SER A 226 7.15 2.04 25.70
N ALA A 227 8.19 1.65 24.96
CA ALA A 227 9.59 1.68 25.38
C ALA A 227 10.13 3.12 25.48
N PHE A 228 9.67 4.02 24.62
CA PHE A 228 9.96 5.45 24.72
C PHE A 228 9.29 6.10 25.96
N PHE A 229 8.12 5.60 26.36
CA PHE A 229 7.41 6.05 27.57
C PHE A 229 7.67 5.17 28.82
N HIS A 230 8.38 4.05 28.69
CA HIS A 230 8.63 3.07 29.77
C HIS A 230 9.59 3.63 30.82
N GLU A 231 10.31 4.70 30.50
CA GLU A 231 11.10 5.40 31.49
C GLU A 231 10.22 6.18 32.48
N TYR A 232 8.89 6.32 32.26
CA TYR A 232 8.07 7.09 33.21
C TYR A 232 6.66 6.64 33.59
N LEU A 233 5.83 5.85 32.87
CA LEU A 233 4.47 5.46 33.41
C LEU A 233 3.84 4.16 32.85
N LEU A 234 3.11 3.47 33.74
CA LEU A 234 2.50 2.11 33.70
C LEU A 234 1.77 1.63 32.42
N ASN A 235 1.77 0.30 32.20
CA ASN A 235 1.16 -0.46 31.09
C ASN A 235 -0.25 -0.02 30.63
N ILE A 236 -1.11 0.46 31.54
CA ILE A 236 -2.45 0.95 31.20
C ILE A 236 -2.38 2.29 30.48
N LEU A 237 -1.52 3.20 30.95
CA LEU A 237 -1.30 4.51 30.32
C LEU A 237 -0.60 4.36 28.99
N GLY A 238 0.34 3.40 28.85
CA GLY A 238 0.93 3.06 27.55
C GLY A 238 -0.13 2.66 26.51
N ASN A 239 -1.07 1.80 26.88
CA ASN A 239 -2.19 1.41 25.99
C ASN A 239 -3.09 2.61 25.68
N VAL A 240 -3.44 3.43 26.68
CA VAL A 240 -4.25 4.65 26.47
C VAL A 240 -3.54 5.63 25.54
N ILE A 241 -2.24 5.86 25.71
CA ILE A 241 -1.43 6.74 24.86
C ILE A 241 -1.39 6.23 23.42
N VAL A 242 -1.25 4.91 23.22
CA VAL A 242 -1.31 4.32 21.86
C VAL A 242 -2.68 4.54 21.23
N TRP A 243 -3.77 4.31 21.96
CA TRP A 243 -5.11 4.54 21.40
C TRP A 243 -5.35 6.02 21.11
N LEU A 244 -4.91 6.92 21.98
CA LEU A 244 -5.01 8.36 21.74
C LEU A 244 -4.16 8.80 20.55
N SER A 245 -2.96 8.26 20.36
CA SER A 245 -2.12 8.57 19.20
C SER A 245 -2.66 7.99 17.89
N LEU A 246 -3.37 6.86 17.93
CA LEU A 246 -4.09 6.33 16.77
C LEU A 246 -5.33 7.16 16.42
N ILE A 247 -6.02 7.70 17.42
CA ILE A 247 -7.22 8.55 17.21
C ILE A 247 -6.83 9.94 16.71
N LEU A 248 -5.79 10.56 17.29
CA LEU A 248 -5.40 11.96 17.03
C LEU A 248 -4.17 12.13 16.13
N GLY A 249 -3.42 11.07 15.84
CA GLY A 249 -2.16 11.14 15.11
C GLY A 249 -2.31 11.03 13.59
N GLN A 250 -1.70 10.00 13.00
CA GLN A 250 -1.56 9.88 11.54
C GLN A 250 -2.89 9.90 10.77
N PRO A 251 -3.95 9.20 11.21
CA PRO A 251 -5.25 9.27 10.56
C PRO A 251 -5.83 10.68 10.46
N LEU A 252 -5.67 11.49 11.50
CA LEU A 252 -6.23 12.83 11.57
C LEU A 252 -5.44 13.80 10.69
N ALA A 253 -4.12 13.65 10.61
CA ALA A 253 -3.27 14.44 9.71
C ALA A 253 -3.64 14.21 8.22
N ILE A 254 -3.90 12.96 7.84
CA ILE A 254 -4.38 12.64 6.48
C ILE A 254 -5.75 13.26 6.23
N LEU A 255 -6.65 13.21 7.22
CA LEU A 255 -7.96 13.85 7.12
C LEU A 255 -7.86 15.37 6.97
N MET A 256 -6.93 16.04 7.64
CA MET A 256 -6.69 17.48 7.46
C MET A 256 -6.27 17.80 6.03
N TYR A 257 -5.40 16.99 5.44
CA TYR A 257 -5.00 17.16 4.05
C TYR A 257 -6.18 16.98 3.07
N VAL A 258 -7.00 15.94 3.29
CA VAL A 258 -8.22 15.70 2.49
C VAL A 258 -9.26 16.81 2.69
N HIS A 259 -9.41 17.31 3.92
CA HIS A 259 -10.30 18.43 4.25
C HIS A 259 -9.92 19.68 3.47
N ASP A 260 -8.66 20.12 3.56
CA ASP A 260 -8.21 21.33 2.88
C ASP A 260 -8.31 21.17 1.37
N TRP A 261 -7.95 20.00 0.82
CA TRP A 261 -8.17 19.71 -0.60
C TRP A 261 -9.65 19.82 -0.98
N TYR A 262 -10.55 19.21 -0.20
CA TYR A 262 -11.99 19.22 -0.47
C TYR A 262 -12.59 20.63 -0.41
N VAL A 263 -12.23 21.42 0.59
CA VAL A 263 -12.71 22.82 0.73
C VAL A 263 -12.26 23.68 -0.45
N MET A 264 -10.99 23.56 -0.87
CA MET A 264 -10.44 24.32 -2.00
C MET A 264 -11.10 23.97 -3.35
N HIS A 265 -11.53 22.72 -3.54
CA HIS A 265 -12.16 22.26 -4.79
C HIS A 265 -13.68 22.42 -4.82
N GLN A 266 -14.34 22.58 -3.67
CA GLN A 266 -15.76 22.94 -3.62
C GLN A 266 -16.00 24.43 -3.77
N GLY A 267 -15.11 25.29 -3.25
CA GLY A 267 -15.22 26.75 -3.36
C GLY A 267 -15.14 27.30 -4.79
N THR A 268 -14.66 26.50 -5.76
CA THR A 268 -14.59 26.88 -7.18
C THR A 268 -15.83 26.49 -8.01
N ALA A 269 -16.76 25.70 -7.44
CA ALA A 269 -17.95 25.22 -8.16
C ALA A 269 -19.13 26.22 -8.13
N GLU A 270 -19.07 27.28 -7.32
CA GLU A 270 -20.18 28.21 -7.10
C GLU A 270 -19.96 29.62 -7.70
N VAL A 271 -19.53 29.76 -8.96
CA VAL A 271 -19.81 31.00 -9.73
C VAL A 271 -19.96 30.68 -11.22
N PRO A 272 -21.17 30.43 -11.76
CA PRO A 272 -21.41 30.67 -13.17
C PRO A 272 -21.29 32.18 -13.44
N PRO A 273 -20.61 32.63 -14.51
CA PRO A 273 -20.59 34.05 -14.85
C PRO A 273 -22.02 34.50 -15.10
N THR A 274 -22.53 35.37 -14.24
CA THR A 274 -23.72 36.16 -14.53
C THR A 274 -23.39 37.06 -15.72
N ASN A 275 -24.07 36.82 -16.85
CA ASN A 275 -24.11 37.74 -17.98
C ASN A 275 -24.44 39.17 -17.54
#